data_AF-A0A6L2PCK2-F1
#
_entry.id   AF-A0A6L2PCK2-F1
#
_cell.length_a   1.000
_cell.length_b   1.000
_cell.length_c   1.000
_cell.angle_alpha   90.00
_cell.angle_beta   90.00
_cell.angle_gamma   90.00
#
_symmetry.space_group_name_H-M   'P 1'
#
loop_
_entity.id
_entity.type
_entity.pdbx_description
1 polymer ?
#
loop_
_entity_poly.entity_id
_entity_poly.type
_entity_poly.pdbx_seq_one_letter_code
_entity_poly.pdbx_strand_id
1 'polypeptide(L)'
;GRLKSFTQQLLTYREAIQGTRWTGGEEIWDTKSNTVFSSGKIRSSKEDGVAFIADASERANVLKFSPVTCSLALATCKTKFRNVPIVNAYAPREDTEEQTKEQFYYKLEQIYDSVPAKIQR
;
A
#
# COMPACT_ATOMS: atom_id res chain seq x y z
N GLY A 1 1.28 26.94 -0.12
CA GLY A 1 0.24 26.67 -1.15
C GLY A 1 -0.32 25.26 -0.99
N ARG A 2 -1.58 25.04 -1.36
CA ARG A 2 -2.32 23.78 -1.15
C ARG A 2 -1.61 22.56 -1.76
N LEU A 3 -1.00 22.72 -2.94
CA LEU A 3 -0.20 21.68 -3.61
C LEU A 3 1.01 21.25 -2.78
N LYS A 4 1.70 22.21 -2.13
CA LYS A 4 2.89 21.95 -1.30
C LYS A 4 2.57 21.13 -0.06
N SER A 5 1.41 21.38 0.57
CA SER A 5 0.95 20.58 1.72
C SER A 5 0.54 19.17 1.31
N PHE A 6 -0.03 19.02 0.11
CA PHE A 6 -0.42 17.73 -0.43
C PHE A 6 0.80 16.89 -0.83
N THR A 7 1.79 17.46 -1.51
CA THR A 7 3.05 16.77 -1.81
C THR A 7 3.84 16.43 -0.54
N GLN A 8 3.87 17.32 0.46
CA GLN A 8 4.49 17.00 1.76
C GLN A 8 3.83 15.80 2.46
N GLN A 9 2.52 15.62 2.29
CA GLN A 9 1.75 14.50 2.84
C GLN A 9 1.80 13.25 1.97
N LEU A 10 2.06 13.37 0.66
CA LEU A 10 2.43 12.23 -0.17
C LEU A 10 3.84 11.71 0.18
N LEU A 11 4.75 12.61 0.59
CA LEU A 11 6.06 12.26 1.14
C LEU A 11 6.00 11.57 2.52
N THR A 12 4.82 11.51 3.17
CA THR A 12 4.60 10.69 4.38
C THR A 12 4.96 9.22 4.12
N TYR A 13 4.70 8.72 2.92
CA TYR A 13 5.38 7.54 2.41
C TYR A 13 6.59 7.98 1.61
N ARG A 14 7.78 7.71 2.13
CA ARG A 14 9.00 8.00 1.37
C ARG A 14 9.03 7.15 0.11
N GLU A 15 8.64 5.88 0.23
CA GLU A 15 8.76 4.89 -0.85
C GLU A 15 7.64 3.84 -0.76
N ALA A 16 6.94 3.63 -1.88
CA ALA A 16 6.12 2.44 -2.11
C ALA A 16 7.01 1.41 -2.83
N ILE A 17 7.32 0.31 -2.15
CA ILE A 17 8.28 -0.69 -2.63
C ILE A 17 7.52 -1.90 -3.16
N GLN A 18 8.02 -2.45 -4.26
CA GLN A 18 7.49 -3.61 -4.94
C GLN A 18 8.57 -4.67 -5.10
N GLY A 19 8.17 -5.94 -5.19
CA GLY A 19 9.11 -7.06 -5.29
C GLY A 19 9.98 -7.25 -4.05
N THR A 20 9.47 -6.95 -2.85
CA THR A 20 10.25 -7.03 -1.60
C THR A 20 10.70 -8.46 -1.28
N ARG A 21 9.87 -9.46 -1.60
CA ARG A 21 10.13 -10.89 -1.36
C ARG A 21 10.42 -11.21 0.11
N TRP A 22 9.95 -10.35 1.04
CA TRP A 22 10.18 -10.52 2.46
C TRP A 22 9.28 -11.61 3.04
N THR A 23 9.88 -12.57 3.74
CA THR A 23 9.20 -13.71 4.36
C THR A 23 9.33 -13.68 5.89
N GLY A 24 8.23 -13.94 6.60
CA GLY A 24 8.21 -13.93 8.07
C GLY A 24 8.28 -12.51 8.67
N GLY A 25 7.70 -12.32 9.86
CA GLY A 25 7.68 -11.00 10.56
C GLY A 25 6.27 -10.50 10.87
N GLU A 26 6.15 -9.26 11.37
CA GLU A 26 4.87 -8.57 11.56
C GLU A 26 4.46 -7.87 10.25
N GLU A 27 3.17 -7.60 10.04
CA GLU A 27 2.72 -6.80 8.88
C GLU A 27 3.16 -5.34 9.00
N ILE A 28 3.38 -4.89 10.23
CA ILE A 28 3.82 -3.54 10.54
C ILE A 28 4.91 -3.64 11.59
N TRP A 29 6.09 -3.08 11.33
CA TRP A 29 7.16 -3.01 12.31
C TRP A 29 7.90 -1.68 12.21
N ASP A 30 8.50 -1.28 13.32
CA ASP A 30 9.30 -0.07 13.39
C ASP A 30 10.80 -0.40 13.22
N THR A 31 11.49 0.50 12.53
CA THR A 31 12.95 0.54 12.41
C THR A 31 13.47 1.75 13.20
N LYS A 32 14.75 2.12 13.06
CA LYS A 32 15.32 3.26 13.80
C LYS A 32 14.63 4.60 13.53
N SER A 33 14.18 4.85 12.30
CA SER A 33 13.58 6.13 11.91
C SER A 33 12.31 6.00 11.06
N ASN A 34 11.92 4.78 10.72
CA ASN A 34 10.80 4.52 9.82
C ASN A 34 9.91 3.39 10.34
N THR A 35 8.63 3.46 10.02
CA THR A 35 7.68 2.36 10.12
C THR A 35 7.51 1.70 8.77
N VAL A 36 7.59 0.38 8.73
CA VAL A 36 7.38 -0.43 7.53
C VAL A 36 6.02 -1.10 7.63
N PHE A 37 5.26 -1.05 6.53
CA PHE A 37 3.98 -1.74 6.35
C PHE A 37 4.11 -2.70 5.17
N SER A 38 3.98 -4.01 5.39
CA SER A 38 4.28 -5.05 4.39
C SER A 38 3.14 -6.05 4.26
N SER A 39 2.88 -6.54 3.04
CA SER A 39 1.92 -7.61 2.77
C SER A 39 2.54 -9.01 2.62
N GLY A 40 3.86 -9.14 2.75
CA GLY A 40 4.62 -10.35 2.38
C GLY A 40 4.42 -11.60 3.24
N LYS A 41 3.69 -11.54 4.36
CA LYS A 41 3.67 -12.65 5.35
C LYS A 41 2.79 -13.84 4.96
N ILE A 42 1.68 -13.63 4.24
CA ILE A 42 0.57 -14.60 4.22
C ILE A 42 0.79 -15.80 3.27
N ARG A 43 1.74 -15.73 2.33
CA ARG A 43 2.01 -16.87 1.43
C ARG A 43 3.50 -17.12 1.28
N SER A 44 3.87 -18.40 1.33
CA SER A 44 5.22 -18.96 1.19
C SER A 44 5.92 -18.68 -0.15
N SER A 45 5.33 -17.85 -1.01
CA SER A 45 5.91 -17.47 -2.30
C SER A 45 6.94 -16.36 -2.10
N LYS A 46 8.23 -16.72 -2.18
CA LYS A 46 9.37 -15.79 -2.25
C LYS A 46 9.40 -14.92 -3.52
N GLU A 47 8.31 -14.88 -4.27
CA GLU A 47 8.28 -14.37 -5.64
C GLU A 47 7.70 -12.95 -5.71
N ASP A 48 6.85 -12.58 -4.76
CA ASP A 48 6.15 -11.29 -4.72
C ASP A 48 6.31 -10.57 -3.36
N GLY A 49 5.82 -9.33 -3.29
CA GLY A 49 5.77 -8.57 -2.06
C GLY A 49 5.66 -7.07 -2.31
N VAL A 50 4.75 -6.41 -1.61
CA VAL A 50 4.64 -4.95 -1.60
C VAL A 50 4.79 -4.41 -0.18
N ALA A 51 5.40 -3.24 -0.07
CA ALA A 51 5.53 -2.54 1.19
C ALA A 51 5.40 -1.03 1.03
N PHE A 52 5.05 -0.37 2.12
CA PHE A 52 5.15 1.07 2.28
C PHE A 52 6.13 1.37 3.41
N ILE A 53 6.97 2.38 3.22
CA ILE A 53 7.85 2.90 4.26
C ILE A 53 7.42 4.32 4.61
N ALA A 54 7.01 4.53 5.86
CA ALA A 54 6.71 5.85 6.40
C ALA A 54 7.78 6.26 7.41
N ASP A 55 8.03 7.56 7.52
CA ASP A 55 8.86 8.08 8.61
C ASP A 55 8.15 7.81 9.96
N ALA A 56 8.90 7.48 11.00
CA ALA A 56 8.32 7.17 12.32
C ALA A 56 7.53 8.37 12.89
N SER A 57 7.94 9.60 12.57
CA SER A 57 7.21 10.82 12.94
C SER A 57 5.85 10.95 12.25
N GLU A 58 5.69 10.30 11.10
CA GLU A 58 4.51 10.37 10.25
C GLU A 58 3.63 9.12 10.37
N ARG A 59 4.03 8.10 11.15
CA ARG A 59 3.26 6.87 11.40
C ARG A 59 1.82 7.16 11.80
N ALA A 60 1.59 8.16 12.65
CA ALA A 60 0.26 8.55 13.12
C ALA A 60 -0.66 9.07 12.01
N ASN A 61 -0.10 9.48 10.87
CA ASN A 61 -0.85 9.88 9.70
C ASN A 61 -1.29 8.67 8.86
N VAL A 62 -0.78 7.47 9.12
CA VAL A 62 -1.30 6.23 8.51
C VAL A 62 -2.47 5.72 9.35
N LEU A 63 -3.69 5.94 8.85
CA LEU A 63 -4.92 5.58 9.56
C LEU A 63 -5.23 4.09 9.49
N LYS A 64 -5.00 3.51 8.33
CA LYS A 64 -5.31 2.10 8.05
C LYS A 64 -4.32 1.55 7.06
N PHE A 65 -3.83 0.35 7.35
CA PHE A 65 -3.10 -0.47 6.41
C PHE A 65 -3.85 -1.79 6.24
N SER A 66 -4.00 -2.23 4.99
CA SER A 66 -4.68 -3.46 4.64
C SER A 66 -3.81 -4.22 3.63
N PRO A 67 -3.14 -5.30 4.05
CA PRO A 67 -2.49 -6.21 3.12
C PRO A 67 -3.57 -7.02 2.41
N VAL A 68 -3.78 -6.80 1.11
CA VAL A 68 -4.86 -7.45 0.35
C VAL A 68 -4.36 -8.77 -0.25
N THR A 69 -3.21 -8.72 -0.93
CA THR A 69 -2.48 -9.88 -1.46
C THR A 69 -0.98 -9.62 -1.35
N CYS A 70 -0.14 -10.60 -1.74
CA CYS A 70 1.31 -10.41 -1.81
C CYS A 70 1.71 -9.28 -2.78
N SER A 71 0.88 -8.97 -3.77
CA SER A 71 1.11 -7.95 -4.80
C SER A 71 0.23 -6.71 -4.66
N LEU A 72 -0.73 -6.69 -3.72
CA LEU A 72 -1.65 -5.57 -3.49
C LEU A 72 -1.71 -5.19 -2.01
N ALA A 73 -1.49 -3.91 -1.72
CA ALA A 73 -1.71 -3.35 -0.40
C ALA A 73 -2.39 -1.98 -0.49
N LEU A 74 -3.30 -1.72 0.44
CA LEU A 74 -4.00 -0.45 0.57
C LEU A 74 -3.57 0.23 1.87
N ALA A 75 -3.11 1.46 1.75
CA ALA A 75 -2.87 2.35 2.88
C ALA A 75 -3.86 3.52 2.82
N THR A 76 -4.40 3.96 3.95
CA THR A 76 -5.19 5.19 4.04
C THR A 76 -4.45 6.19 4.92
N CYS A 77 -4.06 7.31 4.33
CA CYS A 77 -3.39 8.40 5.03
C CYS A 77 -4.37 9.48 5.44
N LYS A 78 -4.20 10.01 6.64
CA LYS A 78 -4.79 11.26 7.08
C LYS A 78 -4.01 12.40 6.46
N THR A 79 -4.70 13.22 5.68
CA THR A 79 -4.17 14.52 5.25
C THR A 79 -4.93 15.63 5.96
N LYS A 80 -4.47 16.87 5.81
CA LYS A 80 -5.14 18.03 6.42
C LYS A 80 -6.55 18.25 5.86
N PHE A 81 -6.80 17.80 4.62
CA PHE A 81 -8.02 18.12 3.88
C PHE A 81 -8.94 16.91 3.72
N ARG A 82 -8.38 15.71 3.53
CA ARG A 82 -9.15 14.48 3.38
C ARG A 82 -8.31 13.24 3.65
N ASN A 83 -8.95 12.12 3.98
CA ASN A 83 -8.24 10.84 3.98
C ASN A 83 -7.93 10.42 2.54
N VAL A 84 -6.66 10.12 2.26
CA VAL A 84 -6.18 9.72 0.95
C VAL A 84 -5.85 8.22 0.98
N PRO A 85 -6.61 7.39 0.27
CA PRO A 85 -6.25 6.00 0.04
C PRO A 85 -5.18 5.90 -1.05
N ILE A 86 -4.14 5.12 -0.79
CA ILE A 86 -3.02 4.85 -1.67
C ILE A 86 -2.93 3.34 -1.84
N VAL A 87 -3.03 2.88 -3.08
CA VAL A 87 -2.90 1.47 -3.44
C VAL A 87 -1.49 1.25 -4.00
N ASN A 88 -0.76 0.30 -3.44
CA ASN A 88 0.48 -0.21 -4.02
C ASN A 88 0.17 -1.53 -4.70
N ALA A 89 0.41 -1.57 -6.01
CA ALA A 89 0.07 -2.68 -6.88
C ALA A 89 1.28 -3.10 -7.69
N TYR A 90 1.75 -4.32 -7.46
CA TYR A 90 2.79 -4.97 -8.25
C TYR A 90 2.12 -5.86 -9.30
N ALA A 91 2.04 -5.34 -10.53
CA ALA A 91 1.32 -6.01 -11.61
C ALA A 91 1.95 -7.37 -11.96
N PRO A 92 1.14 -8.42 -12.23
CA PRO A 92 1.64 -9.70 -12.73
C PRO A 92 2.38 -9.53 -14.07
N ARG A 93 3.32 -10.43 -14.35
CA ARG A 93 4.08 -10.42 -15.61
C ARG A 93 3.26 -10.95 -16.78
N GLU A 94 3.71 -10.68 -18.00
CA GLU A 94 3.05 -11.14 -19.23
C GLU A 94 2.99 -12.66 -19.33
N ASP A 95 3.95 -13.38 -18.79
CA ASP A 95 4.02 -14.86 -18.77
C ASP A 95 3.22 -15.50 -17.62
N THR A 96 2.65 -14.69 -16.72
CA THR A 96 1.82 -15.20 -15.63
C THR A 96 0.51 -15.77 -16.17
N GLU A 97 0.05 -16.87 -15.57
CA GLU A 97 -1.21 -17.52 -15.91
C GLU A 97 -2.38 -16.52 -15.97
N GLU A 98 -3.21 -16.64 -17.00
CA GLU A 98 -4.32 -15.72 -17.27
C GLU A 98 -5.29 -15.64 -16.08
N GLN A 99 -5.60 -16.78 -15.46
CA GLN A 99 -6.44 -16.84 -14.27
C GLN A 99 -5.86 -16.02 -13.10
N THR A 100 -4.53 -16.01 -12.94
CA THR A 100 -3.86 -15.22 -11.89
C THR A 100 -3.93 -13.72 -12.18
N LYS A 101 -3.84 -13.32 -13.46
CA LYS A 101 -4.04 -11.93 -13.90
C LYS A 101 -5.48 -11.48 -13.65
N GLU A 102 -6.46 -12.28 -14.04
CA GLU A 102 -7.88 -11.97 -13.83
C GLU A 102 -8.18 -11.79 -12.34
N GLN A 103 -7.69 -12.69 -11.49
CA GLN A 103 -7.85 -12.57 -10.04
C GLN A 103 -7.21 -11.29 -9.49
N PHE A 104 -6.03 -10.91 -9.99
CA PHE A 104 -5.36 -9.67 -9.60
C PHE A 104 -6.19 -8.44 -9.96
N TYR A 105 -6.65 -8.33 -11.21
CA TYR A 105 -7.45 -7.18 -11.65
C TYR A 105 -8.81 -7.12 -11.00
N TYR A 106 -9.47 -8.27 -10.79
CA TYR A 106 -10.71 -8.35 -10.02
C TYR A 106 -10.51 -7.84 -8.59
N LYS A 107 -9.42 -8.23 -7.91
CA LYS A 107 -9.11 -7.73 -6.57
C LYS A 107 -8.82 -6.23 -6.56
N LEU A 108 -8.13 -5.73 -7.58
CA LEU A 108 -7.85 -4.29 -7.72
C LEU A 108 -9.13 -3.49 -7.87
N GLU A 109 -10.08 -3.97 -8.68
CA GLU A 109 -11.41 -3.37 -8.85
C GLU A 109 -12.19 -3.37 -7.52
N GLN A 110 -12.20 -4.48 -6.79
CA GLN A 110 -12.82 -4.54 -5.46
C GLN A 110 -12.23 -3.51 -4.49
N ILE A 111 -10.91 -3.29 -4.51
CA ILE A 111 -10.27 -2.24 -3.69
C ILE A 111 -10.76 -0.87 -4.13
N TYR A 112 -10.78 -0.61 -5.43
CA TYR A 112 -11.23 0.66 -6.00
C TYR A 112 -12.67 0.99 -5.58
N ASP A 113 -13.57 0.02 -5.67
CA ASP A 113 -14.97 0.18 -5.27
C ASP A 113 -15.15 0.33 -3.75
N SER A 114 -14.27 -0.30 -2.97
CA SER A 114 -14.30 -0.19 -1.50
C SER A 114 -13.84 1.19 -1.01
N VAL A 115 -13.09 1.93 -1.83
CA VAL A 115 -12.61 3.25 -1.49
C VAL A 115 -13.78 4.25 -1.64
N PRO A 116 -14.21 4.92 -0.56
CA PRO A 116 -15.37 5.79 -0.63
C PRO A 116 -15.07 7.01 -1.53
N ALA A 117 -15.67 7.02 -2.71
CA ALA A 117 -15.70 8.14 -3.64
C ALA A 117 -16.59 9.27 -3.11
N LYS A 118 -16.28 9.84 -1.94
CA LYS A 118 -16.93 11.09 -1.50
C LYS A 118 -16.40 12.28 -2.29
N ILE A 119 -16.77 12.39 -3.55
CA ILE A 119 -16.91 13.71 -4.18
C ILE A 119 -18.28 14.22 -3.73
N GLN A 120 -18.37 14.73 -2.50
CA GLN A 120 -19.48 15.61 -2.14
C GLN A 120 -19.11 16.99 -2.65
N ARG A 121 -19.80 17.37 -3.73
CA ARG A 121 -19.86 18.75 -4.23
C ARG A 121 -20.63 19.62 -3.25
#